data_AF-A0A2H9NRX3-F1
#
_entry.id   AF-A0A2H9NRX3-F1
#
_cell.length_a   1.000
_cell.length_b   1.000
_cell.length_c   1.000
_cell.angle_alpha   90.00
_cell.angle_beta   90.00
_cell.angle_gamma   90.00
#
_symmetry.space_group_name_H-M   'P 1'
#
loop_
_entity.id
_entity.type
_entity.pdbx_description
1 polymer ?
#
loop_
_entity_poly.entity_id
_entity_poly.type
_entity_poly.pdbx_seq_one_letter_code
_entity_poly.pdbx_strand_id
1 'polypeptide(L)'
;MIPMIVSVEIPIFLLFIGFVVYLTKKDKKSLKLVFYLILYALLFENVNVILSRNNVGGYYYNPGFILLGHVPLFVVLSWVMIIYSSMRITDSFSFSEFSKPFVDALLAVLVDLSVDVVAIRLGFWFWQGYRLTAGWFGVPGNNFIGWLLVAFTFCYLWRNYSKKLGFFIIPLAYATYFILFMFLIKPFESILPQKTGELFIFGGLLIVFLLMFLGTKKKIQKVEKTPLMIYLIRVPFFLFGLIGLFAFGFYKESNILAISSALCFLLETSIFLSSHHIRMKKTK
;
A
#
# COMPACT_ATOMS: atom_id res chain seq x y z
N MET A 1 16.08 19.03 7.95
CA MET A 1 15.63 17.61 8.11
C MET A 1 14.58 17.47 9.21
N ILE A 2 14.86 17.88 10.47
CA ILE A 2 13.86 17.84 11.57
C ILE A 2 12.52 18.52 11.22
N PRO A 3 12.48 19.73 10.61
CA PRO A 3 11.21 20.35 10.22
C PRO A 3 10.41 19.50 9.22
N MET A 4 11.09 18.71 8.39
CA MET A 4 10.46 17.89 7.36
C MET A 4 9.87 16.60 7.94
N ILE A 5 10.57 15.97 8.88
CA ILE A 5 10.08 14.80 9.64
C ILE A 5 8.78 15.17 10.37
N VAL A 6 8.81 16.27 11.13
CA VAL A 6 7.66 16.77 11.88
C VAL A 6 6.49 17.12 10.95
N SER A 7 6.78 17.67 9.76
CA SER A 7 5.76 18.00 8.75
C SER A 7 5.03 16.79 8.16
N VAL A 8 5.53 15.57 8.37
CA VAL A 8 4.88 14.33 7.94
C VAL A 8 4.21 13.61 9.11
N GLU A 9 4.89 13.48 10.26
CA GLU A 9 4.35 12.75 11.41
C GLU A 9 3.09 13.40 11.96
N ILE A 10 3.10 14.72 12.20
CA ILE A 10 1.96 15.41 12.82
C ILE A 10 0.70 15.26 11.95
N PRO A 11 0.72 15.56 10.63
CA PRO A 11 -0.47 15.37 9.80
C PRO A 11 -0.97 13.93 9.77
N ILE A 12 -0.08 12.93 9.69
CA ILE A 12 -0.49 11.52 9.70
C ILE A 12 -1.10 11.13 11.04
N PHE A 13 -0.57 11.60 12.17
CA PHE A 13 -1.14 11.34 13.49
C PHE A 13 -2.51 11.99 13.65
N LEU A 14 -2.66 13.25 13.24
CA LEU A 14 -3.95 13.94 13.28
C LEU A 14 -4.98 13.27 12.36
N LEU A 15 -4.56 12.86 11.16
CA LEU A 15 -5.39 12.11 10.22
C LEU A 15 -5.85 10.77 10.82
N PHE A 16 -4.94 10.04 11.45
CA PHE A 16 -5.24 8.77 12.12
C PHE A 16 -6.19 8.94 13.31
N ILE A 17 -5.98 9.97 14.15
CA ILE A 17 -6.90 10.30 15.24
C ILE A 17 -8.29 10.61 14.69
N GLY A 18 -8.39 11.47 13.67
CA GLY A 18 -9.66 11.79 13.01
C GLY A 18 -10.33 10.54 12.44
N PHE A 19 -9.55 9.63 11.83
CA PHE A 19 -10.01 8.35 11.33
C PHE A 19 -10.58 7.44 12.43
N VAL A 20 -9.88 7.29 13.55
CA VAL A 20 -10.37 6.50 14.69
C VAL A 20 -11.62 7.13 15.30
N VAL A 21 -11.65 8.46 15.49
CA VAL A 21 -12.84 9.18 15.97
C VAL A 21 -14.02 8.96 15.03
N TYR A 22 -13.80 9.01 13.72
CA TYR A 22 -14.83 8.69 12.73
C TYR A 22 -15.37 7.25 12.92
N LEU A 23 -14.50 6.25 13.04
CA LEU A 23 -14.91 4.85 13.24
C LEU A 23 -15.66 4.65 14.55
N THR A 24 -15.21 5.25 15.66
CA THR A 24 -15.94 5.13 16.94
C THR A 24 -17.36 5.68 16.86
N LYS A 25 -17.62 6.66 16.00
CA LYS A 25 -18.95 7.27 15.82
C LYS A 25 -19.81 6.57 14.76
N LYS A 26 -19.20 6.05 13.69
CA LYS A 26 -19.93 5.57 12.49
C LYS A 26 -19.79 4.08 12.21
N ASP A 27 -18.71 3.44 12.65
CA ASP A 27 -18.44 2.02 12.39
C ASP A 27 -17.53 1.39 13.46
N LYS A 28 -18.06 1.22 14.67
CA LYS A 28 -17.30 0.68 15.82
C LYS A 28 -16.75 -0.73 15.57
N LYS A 29 -17.45 -1.55 14.78
CA LYS A 29 -17.04 -2.94 14.49
C LYS A 29 -15.70 -2.97 13.75
N SER A 30 -15.43 -1.95 12.94
CA SER A 30 -14.19 -1.79 12.19
C SER A 30 -12.97 -1.46 13.03
N LEU A 31 -13.15 -1.02 14.28
CA LEU A 31 -12.02 -0.85 15.21
C LEU A 31 -11.29 -2.16 15.46
N LYS A 32 -11.99 -3.31 15.39
CA LYS A 32 -11.34 -4.62 15.47
C LYS A 32 -10.39 -4.83 14.29
N LEU A 33 -10.80 -4.52 13.06
CA LEU A 33 -9.94 -4.60 11.89
C LEU A 33 -8.72 -3.67 12.02
N VAL A 34 -8.94 -2.42 12.44
CA VAL A 34 -7.86 -1.44 12.68
C VAL A 34 -6.85 -1.96 13.70
N PHE A 35 -7.31 -2.53 14.81
CA PHE A 35 -6.42 -3.11 15.82
C PHE A 35 -5.55 -4.25 15.25
N TYR A 36 -6.15 -5.15 14.46
CA TYR A 36 -5.41 -6.25 13.83
C TYR A 36 -4.41 -5.74 12.78
N LEU A 37 -4.78 -4.71 12.01
CA LEU A 37 -3.88 -4.08 11.06
C LEU A 37 -2.68 -3.42 11.75
N ILE A 38 -2.87 -2.78 12.92
CA ILE A 38 -1.76 -2.21 13.70
C ILE A 38 -0.78 -3.31 14.10
N LEU A 39 -1.29 -4.40 14.69
CA LEU A 39 -0.45 -5.52 15.12
C LEU A 39 0.27 -6.18 13.93
N TYR A 40 -0.44 -6.35 12.82
CA TYR A 40 0.12 -6.93 11.61
C TYR A 40 1.20 -6.04 10.98
N ALA A 41 0.95 -4.74 10.85
CA ALA A 41 1.93 -3.77 10.33
C ALA A 41 3.17 -3.71 11.23
N LEU A 42 2.99 -3.67 12.56
CA LEU A 42 4.12 -3.69 13.50
C LEU A 42 4.98 -4.95 13.35
N LEU A 43 4.34 -6.12 13.29
CA LEU A 43 5.04 -7.40 13.13
C LEU A 43 5.77 -7.46 11.79
N PHE A 44 5.05 -7.26 10.70
CA PHE A 44 5.57 -7.35 9.35
C PHE A 44 6.77 -6.42 9.15
N GLU A 45 6.59 -5.15 9.49
CA GLU A 45 7.55 -4.11 9.14
C GLU A 45 8.84 -4.24 9.95
N ASN A 46 8.72 -4.51 11.27
CA ASN A 46 9.91 -4.73 12.11
C ASN A 46 10.66 -5.98 11.69
N VAL A 47 9.95 -7.10 11.45
CA VAL A 47 10.61 -8.35 11.08
C VAL A 47 11.28 -8.21 9.71
N ASN A 48 10.66 -7.57 8.73
CA ASN A 48 11.27 -7.37 7.42
C ASN A 48 12.50 -6.46 7.47
N VAL A 49 12.47 -5.36 8.23
CA VAL A 49 13.67 -4.53 8.44
C VAL A 49 14.81 -5.36 9.03
N ILE A 50 14.52 -6.19 10.04
CA ILE A 50 15.54 -7.03 10.70
C ILE A 50 16.09 -8.09 9.73
N LEU A 51 15.22 -8.82 9.02
CA LEU A 51 15.63 -9.92 8.14
C LEU A 51 16.35 -9.43 6.88
N SER A 52 16.01 -8.23 6.39
CA SER A 52 16.55 -7.70 5.14
C SER A 52 17.79 -6.81 5.32
N ARG A 53 18.14 -6.37 6.54
CA ARG A 53 19.17 -5.34 6.81
C ARG A 53 20.53 -5.52 6.13
N ASN A 54 20.94 -6.76 5.86
CA ASN A 54 22.24 -7.08 5.26
C ASN A 54 22.16 -7.51 3.79
N ASN A 55 20.97 -7.44 3.19
CA ASN A 55 20.70 -7.89 1.83
C ASN A 55 20.49 -6.67 0.92
N VAL A 56 20.84 -6.82 -0.36
CA VAL A 56 20.50 -5.82 -1.38
C VAL A 56 18.98 -5.73 -1.48
N GLY A 57 18.44 -4.51 -1.51
CA GLY A 57 17.00 -4.24 -1.45
C GLY A 57 16.41 -4.26 -0.04
N GLY A 58 17.20 -4.56 1.00
CA GLY A 58 16.82 -4.30 2.38
C GLY A 58 16.75 -2.81 2.69
N TYR A 59 16.11 -2.44 3.79
CA TYR A 59 15.86 -1.03 4.09
C TYR A 59 15.92 -0.70 5.58
N TYR A 60 16.13 0.59 5.83
CA TYR A 60 16.09 1.17 7.17
C TYR A 60 15.53 2.59 7.11
N TYR A 61 14.87 2.98 8.19
CA TYR A 61 14.24 4.29 8.33
C TYR A 61 15.18 5.31 8.93
N ASN A 62 14.90 6.58 8.67
CA ASN A 62 15.58 7.69 9.32
C ASN A 62 15.33 7.65 10.84
N PRO A 63 16.37 7.66 11.69
CA PRO A 63 16.21 7.55 13.14
C PRO A 63 15.60 8.81 13.78
N GLY A 64 15.42 9.89 13.03
CA GLY A 64 14.80 11.13 13.52
C GLY A 64 13.27 11.05 13.68
N PHE A 65 12.62 9.99 13.18
CA PHE A 65 11.19 9.76 13.40
C PHE A 65 10.91 9.17 14.79
N ILE A 66 9.65 9.22 15.24
CA ILE A 66 9.20 8.48 16.41
C ILE A 66 9.10 7.00 16.05
N LEU A 67 10.02 6.18 16.55
CA LEU A 67 10.11 4.75 16.22
C LEU A 67 9.38 3.86 17.22
N LEU A 68 8.74 2.81 16.71
CA LEU A 68 8.33 1.61 17.45
C LEU A 68 9.18 0.44 16.99
N GLY A 69 10.23 0.12 17.76
CA GLY A 69 11.29 -0.78 17.33
C GLY A 69 12.16 -0.12 16.27
N HIS A 70 12.20 -0.70 15.06
CA HIS A 70 12.95 -0.18 13.92
C HIS A 70 12.11 0.65 12.95
N VAL A 71 10.81 0.83 13.25
CA VAL A 71 9.82 1.33 12.29
C VAL A 71 9.20 2.62 12.79
N PRO A 72 9.11 3.68 11.97
CA PRO A 72 8.40 4.89 12.32
C PRO A 72 6.92 4.64 12.60
N LEU A 73 6.41 5.23 13.68
CA LEU A 73 5.00 5.12 14.05
C LEU A 73 4.09 5.59 12.92
N PHE A 74 4.43 6.67 12.22
CA PHE A 74 3.60 7.17 11.11
C PHE A 74 3.49 6.16 9.95
N VAL A 75 4.52 5.33 9.72
CA VAL A 75 4.48 4.27 8.70
C VAL A 75 3.47 3.19 9.11
N VAL A 76 3.50 2.75 10.36
CA VAL A 76 2.53 1.77 10.91
C VAL A 76 1.09 2.29 10.76
N LEU A 77 0.84 3.55 11.11
CA LEU A 77 -0.49 4.15 11.00
C LEU A 77 -0.92 4.34 9.53
N SER A 78 0.03 4.63 8.65
CA SER A 78 -0.21 4.74 7.21
C SER A 78 -0.61 3.39 6.61
N TRP A 79 0.10 2.30 6.93
CA TRP A 79 -0.26 0.93 6.54
C TRP A 79 -1.71 0.60 6.87
N VAL A 80 -2.13 0.92 8.10
CA VAL A 80 -3.49 0.67 8.58
C VAL A 80 -4.52 1.43 7.74
N MET A 81 -4.30 2.74 7.51
CA MET A 81 -5.22 3.57 6.71
C MET A 81 -5.26 3.13 5.24
N ILE A 82 -4.12 2.78 4.66
CA ILE A 82 -4.01 2.33 3.27
C ILE A 82 -4.78 1.02 3.08
N ILE A 83 -4.49 -0.02 3.85
CA ILE A 83 -5.16 -1.33 3.71
C ILE A 83 -6.65 -1.19 4.04
N TYR A 84 -7.00 -0.51 5.13
CA TYR A 84 -8.40 -0.31 5.50
C TYR A 84 -9.19 0.41 4.40
N SER A 85 -8.63 1.50 3.85
CA SER A 85 -9.30 2.26 2.79
C SER A 85 -9.45 1.45 1.51
N SER A 86 -8.42 0.70 1.11
CA SER A 86 -8.48 -0.22 -0.04
C SER A 86 -9.64 -1.21 0.13
N MET A 87 -9.76 -1.85 1.29
CA MET A 87 -10.84 -2.80 1.57
C MET A 87 -12.22 -2.17 1.44
N ARG A 88 -12.39 -0.93 1.96
CA ARG A 88 -13.68 -0.21 1.92
C ARG A 88 -14.05 0.28 0.54
N ILE A 89 -13.07 0.71 -0.25
CA ILE A 89 -13.28 1.05 -1.65
C ILE A 89 -13.75 -0.19 -2.38
N THR A 90 -13.04 -1.31 -2.27
CA THR A 90 -13.40 -2.56 -2.91
C THR A 90 -14.80 -3.06 -2.50
N ASP A 91 -15.16 -2.95 -1.22
CA ASP A 91 -16.49 -3.35 -0.73
C ASP A 91 -17.65 -2.50 -1.30
N SER A 92 -17.36 -1.27 -1.74
CA SER A 92 -18.38 -0.40 -2.38
C SER A 92 -18.74 -0.81 -3.81
N PHE A 93 -18.01 -1.76 -4.40
CA PHE A 93 -18.22 -2.27 -5.75
C PHE A 93 -18.65 -3.73 -5.74
N SER A 94 -19.30 -4.16 -6.83
CA SER A 94 -19.84 -5.50 -7.01
C SER A 94 -18.77 -6.53 -7.41
N PHE A 95 -17.56 -6.41 -6.87
CA PHE A 95 -16.50 -7.39 -7.08
C PHE A 95 -16.89 -8.72 -6.47
N SER A 96 -16.45 -9.81 -7.10
CA SER A 96 -16.58 -11.13 -6.50
C SER A 96 -15.74 -11.19 -5.23
N GLU A 97 -16.20 -11.91 -4.19
CA GLU A 97 -15.44 -12.07 -2.95
C GLU A 97 -14.03 -12.63 -3.19
N PHE A 98 -13.87 -13.44 -4.23
CA PHE A 98 -12.58 -13.95 -4.67
C PHE A 98 -11.64 -12.86 -5.18
N SER A 99 -12.15 -11.90 -5.97
CA SER A 99 -11.33 -10.85 -6.59
C SER A 99 -11.04 -9.68 -5.66
N LYS A 100 -11.87 -9.46 -4.63
CA LYS A 100 -11.68 -8.36 -3.67
C LYS A 100 -10.26 -8.24 -3.10
N PRO A 101 -9.63 -9.29 -2.54
CA PRO A 101 -8.28 -9.17 -1.98
C PRO A 101 -7.20 -8.82 -3.02
N PHE A 102 -7.39 -9.20 -4.30
CA PHE A 102 -6.48 -8.78 -5.36
C PHE A 102 -6.61 -7.28 -5.64
N VAL A 103 -7.85 -6.77 -5.70
CA VAL A 103 -8.12 -5.34 -5.87
C VAL A 103 -7.63 -4.54 -4.66
N ASP A 104 -7.81 -5.06 -3.44
CA ASP A 104 -7.31 -4.42 -2.21
C ASP A 104 -5.79 -4.19 -2.29
N ALA A 105 -5.05 -5.19 -2.75
CA ALA A 105 -3.60 -5.12 -2.94
C ALA A 105 -3.18 -4.18 -4.07
N LEU A 106 -3.89 -4.19 -5.20
CA LEU A 106 -3.66 -3.24 -6.30
C LEU A 106 -3.85 -1.78 -5.85
N LEU A 107 -4.89 -1.51 -5.04
CA LEU A 107 -5.14 -0.20 -4.47
C LEU A 107 -4.10 0.22 -3.43
N ALA A 108 -3.51 -0.74 -2.72
CA ALA A 108 -2.43 -0.48 -1.75
C ALA A 108 -1.11 -0.14 -2.47
N VAL A 109 -0.68 -0.97 -3.42
CA VAL A 109 0.58 -0.71 -4.17
C VAL A 109 0.51 0.56 -5.01
N LEU A 110 -0.69 0.99 -5.43
CA LEU A 110 -0.88 2.28 -6.11
C LEU A 110 -0.46 3.47 -5.22
N VAL A 111 -0.67 3.38 -3.91
CA VAL A 111 -0.22 4.40 -2.95
C VAL A 111 1.31 4.38 -2.86
N ASP A 112 1.89 3.18 -2.71
CA ASP A 112 3.34 2.99 -2.61
C ASP A 112 4.10 3.54 -3.83
N LEU A 113 3.62 3.23 -5.05
CA LEU A 113 4.14 3.77 -6.31
C LEU A 113 4.15 5.32 -6.35
N SER A 114 3.27 5.96 -5.60
CA SER A 114 3.18 7.43 -5.52
C SER A 114 4.10 8.01 -4.44
N VAL A 115 4.33 7.29 -3.35
CA VAL A 115 5.00 7.82 -2.14
C VAL A 115 6.50 7.57 -2.17
N ASP A 116 6.92 6.34 -2.50
CA ASP A 116 8.27 5.86 -2.19
C ASP A 116 9.37 6.61 -2.93
N VAL A 117 9.13 6.92 -4.21
CA VAL A 117 10.08 7.66 -5.04
C VAL A 117 10.40 9.03 -4.41
N VAL A 118 9.40 9.70 -3.84
CA VAL A 118 9.59 10.98 -3.17
C VAL A 118 10.24 10.79 -1.81
N ALA A 119 9.74 9.86 -1.01
CA ALA A 119 10.19 9.65 0.37
C ALA A 119 11.68 9.31 0.49
N ILE A 120 12.22 8.48 -0.42
CA ILE A 120 13.65 8.15 -0.42
C ILE A 120 14.53 9.35 -0.77
N ARG A 121 14.05 10.26 -1.62
CA ARG A 121 14.78 11.50 -1.98
C ARG A 121 14.78 12.50 -0.84
N LEU A 122 13.72 12.46 -0.01
CA LEU A 122 13.62 13.24 1.21
C LEU A 122 14.36 12.61 2.40
N GLY A 123 14.98 11.44 2.20
CA GLY A 123 15.76 10.74 3.22
C GLY A 123 14.90 10.19 4.36
N PHE A 124 13.66 9.78 4.08
CA PHE A 124 12.79 9.17 5.09
C PHE A 124 13.15 7.71 5.36
N TRP A 125 13.56 7.00 4.32
CA TRP A 125 14.17 5.68 4.39
C TRP A 125 15.14 5.47 3.25
N PHE A 126 15.96 4.44 3.38
CA PHE A 126 17.06 4.16 2.49
C PHE A 126 17.07 2.68 2.11
N TRP A 127 17.41 2.40 0.85
CA TRP A 127 17.49 1.05 0.30
C TRP A 127 18.96 0.60 0.17
N GLN A 128 19.32 -0.51 0.80
CA GLN A 128 20.64 -1.09 0.75
C GLN A 128 20.99 -1.53 -0.69
N GLY A 129 22.11 -1.03 -1.22
CA GLY A 129 22.58 -1.41 -2.56
C GLY A 129 21.83 -0.76 -3.73
N TYR A 130 20.93 0.21 -3.48
CA TYR A 130 20.19 0.94 -4.51
C TYR A 130 20.61 2.41 -4.58
N ARG A 131 20.87 2.89 -5.80
CA ARG A 131 21.05 4.31 -6.11
C ARG A 131 19.71 4.88 -6.57
N LEU A 132 19.50 6.19 -6.47
CA LEU A 132 18.26 6.86 -6.93
C LEU A 132 17.94 6.67 -8.42
N THR A 133 18.91 6.22 -9.21
CA THR A 133 18.76 5.92 -10.65
C THR A 133 18.59 4.43 -10.95
N ALA A 134 18.56 3.55 -9.94
CA ALA A 134 18.42 2.11 -10.10
C ALA A 134 16.99 1.64 -9.78
N GLY A 135 16.59 0.47 -10.29
CA GLY A 135 15.24 -0.06 -10.06
C GLY A 135 14.18 0.90 -10.61
N TRP A 136 13.08 1.06 -9.86
CA TRP A 136 12.04 2.04 -10.16
C TRP A 136 12.41 3.38 -9.50
N PHE A 137 13.25 4.17 -10.17
CA PHE A 137 13.67 5.51 -9.71
C PHE A 137 14.23 5.53 -8.28
N GLY A 138 14.99 4.50 -7.92
CA GLY A 138 15.60 4.32 -6.60
C GLY A 138 14.89 3.33 -5.70
N VAL A 139 13.68 2.88 -6.08
CA VAL A 139 12.90 1.90 -5.32
C VAL A 139 13.16 0.49 -5.87
N PRO A 140 13.54 -0.49 -5.02
CA PRO A 140 13.66 -1.89 -5.40
C PRO A 140 12.35 -2.47 -5.93
N GLY A 141 12.42 -3.38 -6.91
CA GLY A 141 11.21 -4.04 -7.41
C GLY A 141 10.58 -4.97 -6.37
N ASN A 142 11.41 -5.54 -5.49
CA ASN A 142 10.95 -6.39 -4.40
C ASN A 142 10.08 -5.64 -3.36
N ASN A 143 10.18 -4.31 -3.25
CA ASN A 143 9.29 -3.50 -2.42
C ASN A 143 7.84 -3.58 -2.91
N PHE A 144 7.62 -3.39 -4.21
CA PHE A 144 6.27 -3.45 -4.79
C PHE A 144 5.68 -4.86 -4.76
N ILE A 145 6.53 -5.89 -4.93
CA ILE A 145 6.15 -7.29 -4.72
C ILE A 145 5.72 -7.48 -3.25
N GLY A 146 6.51 -6.93 -2.33
CA GLY A 146 6.22 -6.86 -0.90
C GLY A 146 4.82 -6.33 -0.64
N TRP A 147 4.53 -5.12 -1.12
CA TRP A 147 3.23 -4.42 -1.01
C TRP A 147 2.06 -5.20 -1.58
N LEU A 148 2.22 -5.81 -2.76
CA LEU A 148 1.16 -6.64 -3.34
C LEU A 148 0.85 -7.85 -2.44
N LEU A 149 1.87 -8.58 -2.01
CA LEU A 149 1.68 -9.83 -1.26
C LEU A 149 1.23 -9.59 0.18
N VAL A 150 1.77 -8.59 0.87
CA VAL A 150 1.39 -8.28 2.26
C VAL A 150 -0.06 -7.82 2.36
N ALA A 151 -0.48 -6.93 1.46
CA ALA A 151 -1.87 -6.47 1.41
C ALA A 151 -2.80 -7.63 1.00
N PHE A 152 -2.43 -8.40 -0.03
CA PHE A 152 -3.22 -9.53 -0.50
C PHE A 152 -3.43 -10.59 0.57
N THR A 153 -2.35 -11.06 1.21
CA THR A 153 -2.42 -12.17 2.17
C THR A 153 -3.23 -11.79 3.41
N PHE A 154 -3.04 -10.57 3.93
CA PHE A 154 -3.87 -10.08 5.03
C PHE A 154 -5.34 -9.94 4.63
N CYS A 155 -5.64 -9.28 3.51
CA CYS A 155 -7.02 -9.06 3.06
C CYS A 155 -7.73 -10.38 2.76
N TYR A 156 -7.05 -11.31 2.09
CA TYR A 156 -7.57 -12.64 1.80
C TYR A 156 -7.91 -13.40 3.07
N LEU A 157 -6.98 -13.47 4.03
CA LEU A 157 -7.22 -14.20 5.27
C LEU A 157 -8.28 -13.51 6.12
N TRP A 158 -8.27 -12.18 6.19
CA TRP A 158 -9.27 -11.41 6.94
C TRP A 158 -10.68 -11.66 6.44
N ARG A 159 -10.91 -11.53 5.13
CA ARG A 159 -12.22 -11.70 4.51
C ARG A 159 -12.76 -13.13 4.69
N ASN A 160 -11.90 -14.13 4.54
CA ASN A 160 -12.34 -15.52 4.50
C ASN A 160 -12.29 -16.24 5.86
N TYR A 161 -11.42 -15.82 6.78
CA TYR A 161 -11.09 -16.63 7.96
C TYR A 161 -10.98 -15.85 9.28
N SER A 162 -11.16 -14.52 9.31
CA SER A 162 -11.00 -13.72 10.54
C SER A 162 -11.87 -14.17 11.72
N LYS A 163 -13.11 -14.60 11.45
CA LYS A 163 -14.02 -15.12 12.48
C LYS A 163 -13.54 -16.44 13.09
N LYS A 164 -12.90 -17.29 12.29
CA LYS A 164 -12.44 -18.63 12.70
C LYS A 164 -11.06 -18.59 13.36
N LEU A 165 -10.14 -17.82 12.79
CA LEU A 165 -8.74 -17.81 13.22
C LEU A 165 -8.45 -16.83 14.35
N GLY A 166 -9.28 -15.80 14.55
CA GLY A 166 -9.01 -14.77 15.55
C GLY A 166 -7.60 -14.19 15.38
N PHE A 167 -6.83 -14.09 16.47
CA PHE A 167 -5.46 -13.55 16.48
C PHE A 167 -4.46 -14.32 15.61
N PHE A 168 -4.68 -15.62 15.34
CA PHE A 168 -3.78 -16.41 14.49
C PHE A 168 -3.70 -15.91 13.05
N ILE A 169 -4.64 -15.05 12.64
CA ILE A 169 -4.61 -14.45 11.31
C ILE A 169 -3.33 -13.63 11.07
N ILE A 170 -2.78 -13.00 12.12
CA ILE A 170 -1.62 -12.11 12.02
C ILE A 170 -0.36 -12.93 11.66
N PRO A 171 0.07 -13.92 12.47
CA PRO A 171 1.22 -14.73 12.13
C PRO A 171 0.99 -15.57 10.87
N LEU A 172 -0.23 -16.03 10.61
CA LEU A 172 -0.53 -16.80 9.40
C LEU A 172 -0.43 -15.95 8.12
N ALA A 173 -0.92 -14.71 8.15
CA ALA A 173 -0.78 -13.77 7.04
C ALA A 173 0.70 -13.47 6.78
N TYR A 174 1.47 -13.22 7.83
CA TYR A 174 2.91 -12.98 7.70
C TYR A 174 3.65 -14.22 7.15
N ALA A 175 3.37 -15.41 7.67
CA ALA A 175 4.00 -16.65 7.20
C ALA A 175 3.65 -16.94 5.73
N THR A 176 2.38 -16.73 5.35
CA THR A 176 1.93 -16.93 3.97
C THR A 176 2.59 -15.92 3.03
N TYR A 177 2.63 -14.65 3.41
CA TYR A 177 3.38 -13.60 2.70
C TYR A 177 4.84 -14.03 2.49
N PHE A 178 5.52 -14.43 3.57
CA PHE A 178 6.93 -14.74 3.55
C PHE A 178 7.22 -15.93 2.64
N ILE A 179 6.42 -17.00 2.72
CA ILE A 179 6.56 -18.18 1.85
C ILE A 179 6.37 -17.79 0.37
N LEU A 180 5.31 -17.04 0.05
CA LEU A 180 5.06 -16.59 -1.33
C LEU A 180 6.18 -15.70 -1.85
N PHE A 181 6.64 -14.75 -1.03
CA PHE A 181 7.73 -13.85 -1.37
C PHE A 181 9.02 -14.64 -1.66
N MET A 182 9.40 -15.56 -0.79
CA MET A 182 10.60 -16.39 -0.97
C MET A 182 10.49 -17.29 -2.20
N PHE A 183 9.31 -17.85 -2.46
CA PHE A 183 9.06 -18.67 -3.66
C PHE A 183 9.15 -17.86 -4.95
N LEU A 184 8.73 -16.59 -4.93
CA LEU A 184 8.80 -15.71 -6.10
C LEU A 184 10.20 -15.16 -6.35
N ILE A 185 10.92 -14.74 -5.31
CA ILE A 185 12.21 -14.05 -5.47
C ILE A 185 13.36 -15.04 -5.71
N LYS A 186 13.49 -16.08 -4.89
CA LYS A 186 14.67 -16.98 -4.91
C LYS A 186 14.99 -17.61 -6.27
N PRO A 187 14.00 -18.09 -7.06
CA PRO A 187 14.30 -18.70 -8.36
C PRO A 187 14.89 -17.70 -9.36
N PHE A 188 14.60 -16.41 -9.23
CA PHE A 188 15.03 -15.38 -10.17
C PHE A 188 16.38 -14.78 -9.82
N GLU A 189 16.77 -14.80 -8.54
CA GLU A 189 18.10 -14.37 -8.10
C GLU A 189 19.24 -15.16 -8.78
N SER A 190 18.99 -16.40 -9.19
CA SER A 190 19.98 -17.22 -9.90
C SER A 190 20.00 -17.03 -11.43
N ILE A 191 18.99 -16.37 -12.00
CA ILE A 191 18.78 -16.29 -13.47
C ILE A 191 18.99 -14.87 -13.99
N LEU A 192 18.54 -13.86 -13.24
CA LEU A 192 18.58 -12.46 -13.66
C LEU A 192 19.35 -11.60 -12.65
N PRO A 193 20.02 -10.52 -13.10
CA PRO A 193 20.53 -9.51 -12.20
C PRO A 193 19.40 -9.02 -11.30
N GLN A 194 19.61 -9.09 -9.99
CA GLN A 194 18.57 -8.90 -8.97
C GLN A 194 17.64 -7.72 -9.27
N LYS A 195 18.19 -6.52 -9.51
CA LYS A 195 17.41 -5.28 -9.73
C LYS A 195 16.47 -5.36 -10.95
N THR A 196 16.92 -6.04 -12.00
CA THR A 196 16.13 -6.23 -13.23
C THR A 196 15.12 -7.35 -13.03
N GLY A 197 15.53 -8.46 -12.40
CA GLY A 197 14.67 -9.59 -12.09
C GLY A 197 13.47 -9.18 -11.22
N GLU A 198 13.71 -8.38 -10.18
CA GLU A 198 12.67 -7.87 -9.30
C GLU A 198 11.58 -7.08 -10.06
N LEU A 199 11.96 -6.23 -11.03
CA LEU A 199 10.99 -5.48 -11.84
C LEU A 199 10.18 -6.39 -12.78
N PHE A 200 10.80 -7.43 -13.35
CA PHE A 200 10.09 -8.42 -14.17
C PHE A 200 9.08 -9.23 -13.35
N ILE A 201 9.48 -9.69 -12.16
CA ILE A 201 8.59 -10.41 -11.25
C ILE A 201 7.43 -9.49 -10.84
N PHE A 202 7.71 -8.23 -10.50
CA PHE A 202 6.67 -7.27 -10.19
C PHE A 202 5.69 -7.08 -11.36
N GLY A 203 6.20 -6.85 -12.58
CA GLY A 203 5.37 -6.70 -13.77
C GLY A 203 4.51 -7.94 -14.05
N GLY A 204 5.08 -9.14 -13.93
CA GLY A 204 4.33 -10.40 -14.05
C GLY A 204 3.26 -10.56 -12.98
N LEU A 205 3.58 -10.26 -11.72
CA LEU A 205 2.64 -10.33 -10.61
C LEU A 205 1.51 -9.31 -10.76
N LEU A 206 1.81 -8.11 -11.24
CA LEU A 206 0.83 -7.07 -11.55
C LEU A 206 -0.14 -7.55 -12.63
N ILE A 207 0.35 -8.17 -13.70
CA ILE A 207 -0.48 -8.77 -14.75
C ILE A 207 -1.39 -9.86 -14.15
N VAL A 208 -0.84 -10.76 -13.32
CA VAL A 208 -1.65 -11.79 -12.66
C VAL A 208 -2.76 -11.15 -11.82
N PHE A 209 -2.44 -10.17 -10.97
CA PHE A 209 -3.45 -9.52 -10.13
C PHE A 209 -4.52 -8.79 -10.96
N LEU A 210 -4.12 -8.14 -12.05
CA LEU A 210 -5.05 -7.53 -13.01
C LEU A 210 -5.93 -8.57 -13.70
N LEU A 211 -5.39 -9.73 -14.09
CA LEU A 211 -6.18 -10.83 -14.67
C LEU A 211 -7.16 -11.43 -13.64
N MET A 212 -6.77 -11.57 -12.38
CA MET A 212 -7.65 -12.03 -11.30
C MET A 212 -8.77 -11.04 -10.99
N PHE A 213 -8.51 -9.75 -11.21
CA PHE A 213 -9.52 -8.70 -11.23
C PHE A 213 -10.44 -8.79 -12.46
N LEU A 214 -9.88 -8.87 -13.68
CA LEU A 214 -10.64 -8.90 -14.93
C LEU A 214 -11.43 -10.21 -15.14
N GLY A 215 -10.98 -11.31 -14.54
CA GLY A 215 -11.63 -12.62 -14.57
C GLY A 215 -13.04 -12.61 -13.98
N THR A 216 -13.45 -11.55 -13.27
CA THR A 216 -14.86 -11.34 -12.94
C THR A 216 -15.64 -10.91 -14.16
N LYS A 217 -16.27 -11.87 -14.86
CA LYS A 217 -17.11 -11.66 -16.05
C LYS A 217 -18.34 -10.75 -15.85
N LYS A 218 -18.54 -10.16 -14.66
CA LYS A 218 -19.70 -9.31 -14.36
C LYS A 218 -19.33 -7.85 -14.52
N LYS A 219 -20.21 -7.07 -15.16
CA LYS A 219 -20.09 -5.61 -15.24
C LYS A 219 -20.02 -5.03 -13.82
N ILE A 220 -18.86 -4.49 -13.46
CA ILE A 220 -18.60 -3.88 -12.16
C ILE A 220 -19.59 -2.73 -11.96
N GLN A 221 -20.40 -2.83 -10.91
CA GLN A 221 -21.38 -1.85 -10.52
C GLN A 221 -21.07 -1.40 -9.10
N LYS A 222 -21.27 -0.11 -8.84
CA LYS A 222 -21.25 0.40 -7.48
C LYS A 222 -22.47 -0.12 -6.73
N VAL A 223 -22.24 -0.68 -5.54
CA VAL A 223 -23.28 -1.28 -4.68
C VAL A 223 -23.61 -0.33 -3.52
N GLU A 224 -22.60 0.35 -2.97
CA GLU A 224 -22.77 1.24 -1.84
C GLU A 224 -22.01 2.56 -2.02
N LYS A 225 -22.42 3.60 -1.28
CA LYS A 225 -21.68 4.86 -1.26
C LYS A 225 -20.52 4.74 -0.27
N THR A 226 -19.29 4.88 -0.77
CA THR A 226 -18.12 4.99 0.07
C THR A 226 -18.14 6.31 0.85
N PRO A 227 -17.96 6.30 2.18
CA PRO A 227 -17.88 7.52 2.97
C PRO A 227 -16.71 8.40 2.54
N LEU A 228 -16.90 9.73 2.50
CA LEU A 228 -15.86 10.69 2.13
C LEU A 228 -14.57 10.51 2.95
N MET A 229 -14.71 10.15 4.23
CA MET A 229 -13.56 9.91 5.12
C MET A 229 -12.58 8.86 4.58
N ILE A 230 -13.06 7.84 3.86
CA ILE A 230 -12.21 6.79 3.27
C ILE A 230 -11.27 7.35 2.21
N TYR A 231 -11.69 8.40 1.51
CA TYR A 231 -10.85 9.08 0.53
C TYR A 231 -9.97 10.15 1.17
N LEU A 232 -10.49 10.85 2.19
CA LEU A 232 -9.70 11.83 2.94
C LEU A 232 -8.46 11.22 3.59
N ILE A 233 -8.50 9.93 3.95
CA ILE A 233 -7.30 9.24 4.45
C ILE A 233 -6.32 8.82 3.35
N ARG A 234 -6.73 8.78 2.07
CA ARG A 234 -5.87 8.38 0.94
C ARG A 234 -5.26 9.56 0.20
N VAL A 235 -6.05 10.60 -0.05
CA VAL A 235 -5.65 11.79 -0.81
C VAL A 235 -4.31 12.39 -0.33
N PRO A 236 -4.01 12.50 0.97
CA PRO A 236 -2.73 13.03 1.43
C PRO A 236 -1.50 12.28 0.90
N PHE A 237 -1.57 10.96 0.70
CA PHE A 237 -0.45 10.18 0.17
C PHE A 237 -0.19 10.50 -1.31
N PHE A 238 -1.24 10.62 -2.11
CA PHE A 238 -1.12 10.99 -3.53
C PHE A 238 -0.71 12.45 -3.71
N LEU A 239 -1.21 13.35 -2.85
CA LEU A 239 -0.76 14.74 -2.82
C LEU A 239 0.70 14.83 -2.40
N PHE A 240 1.15 14.05 -1.42
CA PHE A 240 2.56 13.97 -1.03
C PHE A 240 3.43 13.55 -2.21
N GLY A 241 3.05 12.49 -2.93
CA GLY A 241 3.74 12.05 -4.14
C GLY A 241 3.80 13.12 -5.23
N LEU A 242 2.64 13.67 -5.60
CA LEU A 242 2.55 14.65 -6.69
C LEU A 242 3.21 15.98 -6.33
N ILE A 243 2.86 16.58 -5.19
CA ILE A 243 3.42 17.86 -4.75
C ILE A 243 4.91 17.69 -4.48
N GLY A 244 5.34 16.62 -3.82
CA GLY A 244 6.76 16.37 -3.58
C GLY A 244 7.55 16.28 -4.88
N LEU A 245 7.01 15.59 -5.89
CA LEU A 245 7.65 15.48 -7.19
C LEU A 245 7.87 16.85 -7.87
N PHE A 246 6.86 17.72 -7.83
CA PHE A 246 6.93 19.04 -8.49
C PHE A 246 7.64 20.11 -7.65
N ALA A 247 7.33 20.20 -6.35
CA ALA A 247 7.89 21.20 -5.44
C ALA A 247 9.40 21.07 -5.28
N PHE A 248 9.93 19.84 -5.28
CA PHE A 248 11.37 19.57 -5.19
C PHE A 248 12.03 19.36 -6.56
N GLY A 249 11.28 19.44 -7.66
CA GLY A 249 11.82 19.36 -9.02
C GLY A 249 12.23 17.95 -9.48
N PHE A 250 11.86 16.90 -8.75
CA PHE A 250 12.20 15.50 -9.07
C PHE A 250 11.60 15.02 -10.40
N TYR A 251 10.52 15.66 -10.88
CA TYR A 251 9.96 15.38 -12.21
C TYR A 251 10.97 15.57 -13.36
N LYS A 252 12.03 16.39 -13.15
CA LYS A 252 13.08 16.64 -14.15
C LYS A 252 14.04 15.46 -14.32
N GLU A 253 14.07 14.51 -13.38
CA GLU A 253 14.95 13.35 -13.44
C GLU A 253 14.52 12.35 -14.54
N SER A 254 13.22 12.26 -14.82
CA SER A 254 12.69 11.39 -15.87
C SER A 254 11.25 11.73 -16.24
N ASN A 255 10.98 11.79 -17.55
CA ASN A 255 9.62 11.92 -18.07
C ASN A 255 8.72 10.76 -17.65
N ILE A 256 9.27 9.54 -17.55
CA ILE A 256 8.50 8.34 -17.14
C ILE A 256 8.06 8.48 -15.68
N LEU A 257 8.90 9.05 -14.81
CA LEU A 257 8.55 9.31 -13.43
C LEU A 257 7.39 10.34 -13.32
N ALA A 258 7.49 11.44 -14.07
CA ALA A 258 6.43 12.45 -14.11
C ALA A 258 5.10 11.87 -14.62
N ILE A 259 5.14 11.12 -15.72
CA ILE A 259 3.95 10.50 -16.32
C ILE A 259 3.34 9.47 -15.35
N SER A 260 4.14 8.57 -14.77
CA SER A 260 3.65 7.54 -13.85
C SER A 260 3.03 8.13 -12.59
N SER A 261 3.62 9.18 -12.02
CA SER A 261 3.06 9.89 -10.85
C SER A 261 1.72 10.56 -11.17
N ALA A 262 1.63 11.21 -12.34
CA ALA A 262 0.38 11.81 -12.80
C ALA A 262 -0.70 10.75 -13.05
N LEU A 263 -0.34 9.61 -13.65
CA LEU A 263 -1.26 8.49 -13.86
C LEU A 263 -1.78 7.91 -12.54
N CYS A 264 -0.92 7.76 -11.52
CA CYS A 264 -1.36 7.28 -10.20
C CYS A 264 -2.37 8.25 -9.57
N PHE A 265 -2.11 9.55 -9.63
CA PHE A 265 -3.03 10.58 -9.14
C PHE A 265 -4.36 10.60 -9.91
N LEU A 266 -4.32 10.51 -11.25
CA LEU A 266 -5.51 10.47 -12.10
C LEU A 266 -6.34 9.21 -11.86
N LEU A 267 -5.70 8.06 -11.64
CA LEU A 267 -6.37 6.81 -11.33
C LEU A 267 -7.09 6.90 -9.98
N GLU A 268 -6.43 7.37 -8.93
CA GLU A 268 -7.06 7.58 -7.61
C GLU A 268 -8.22 8.58 -7.70
N THR A 269 -8.04 9.69 -8.43
CA THR A 269 -9.11 10.68 -8.66
C THR A 269 -10.29 10.06 -9.40
N SER A 270 -10.04 9.19 -10.38
CA SER A 270 -11.09 8.48 -11.11
C SER A 270 -11.85 7.50 -10.20
N ILE A 271 -11.16 6.82 -9.30
CA ILE A 271 -11.77 5.97 -8.27
C ILE A 271 -12.63 6.83 -7.32
N PHE A 272 -12.12 7.99 -6.89
CA PHE A 272 -12.88 8.93 -6.07
C PHE A 272 -14.16 9.43 -6.76
N LEU A 273 -14.07 9.88 -8.01
CA LEU A 273 -15.22 10.42 -8.75
C LEU A 273 -16.26 9.34 -9.05
N SER A 274 -15.82 8.16 -9.46
CA SER A 274 -16.72 7.01 -9.69
C SER A 274 -17.44 6.57 -8.41
N SER A 275 -16.82 6.78 -7.24
CA SER A 275 -17.43 6.51 -5.93
C SER A 275 -18.40 7.60 -5.44
N HIS A 276 -18.49 8.76 -6.11
CA HIS A 276 -19.44 9.82 -5.75
C HIS A 276 -20.67 9.82 -6.65
N HIS A 277 -20.58 9.35 -7.89
CA HIS A 277 -21.74 9.17 -8.76
C HIS A 277 -22.46 7.85 -8.42
N ILE A 278 -23.68 7.94 -7.90
CA ILE A 278 -24.60 6.80 -7.86
C ILE A 278 -25.26 6.75 -9.23
N ARG A 279 -24.97 5.71 -10.01
CA ARG A 279 -25.76 5.44 -11.22
C ARG A 279 -27.13 4.95 -10.72
N MET A 280 -28.10 5.85 -10.61
CA MET A 280 -29.48 5.48 -10.30
C MET A 280 -29.90 4.48 -11.39
N LYS A 281 -30.09 3.21 -11.01
CA LYS A 281 -30.83 2.28 -11.87
C LYS A 281 -32.20 2.92 -12.06
N LYS A 282 -32.50 3.38 -13.28
CA LYS A 282 -33.89 3.60 -13.69
C LYS A 282 -34.58 2.25 -13.49
N THR A 283 -35.41 2.15 -12.46
CA THR A 283 -36.45 1.13 -12.37
C THR A 283 -37.27 1.24 -13.64
N LYS A 284 -37.22 0.19 -14.47
CA LYS A 284 -38.22 -0.06 -15.51
C LYS A 284 -39.31 -0.93 -14.89
#